data_AF-A0A2V4DCT9-F1
#
_entry.id   AF-A0A2V4DCT9-F1
#
_cell.length_a   1.000
_cell.length_b   1.000
_cell.length_c   1.000
_cell.angle_alpha   90.00
_cell.angle_beta   90.00
_cell.angle_gamma   90.00
#
_symmetry.space_group_name_H-M   'P 1'
#
loop_
_entity.id
_entity.type
_entity.pdbx_description
1 polymer ?
#
loop_
_entity_poly.entity_id
_entity_poly.type
_entity_poly.pdbx_seq_one_letter_code
_entity_poly.pdbx_strand_id
1 'polypeptide(L)'
;MDSRLATGAPRGSFRRFILVGAFNSLVFYLFWRGFIEAFSNLERGGTWAWAIGWIIGSFIAHFTHRHWTFDDRRHIAKTTMGTYLVYILGLLGSTVTYDFLLLLLDSLNLVFLITLSIWGFIDWWLLRKLVFLYSDEEE
;
A
#
# COMPACT_ATOMS: atom_id res chain seq x y z
N MET A 1 4.20 15.04 -25.14
CA MET A 1 4.08 14.09 -24.02
C MET A 1 3.42 14.80 -22.83
N ASP A 2 2.15 14.70 -22.49
CA ASP A 2 0.96 14.11 -23.11
C ASP A 2 -0.26 14.74 -22.42
N SER A 3 -0.98 15.63 -23.13
CA SER A 3 -2.21 16.26 -22.64
C SER A 3 -3.37 15.27 -22.44
N ARG A 4 -3.25 14.06 -23.00
CA ARG A 4 -4.26 12.98 -22.88
C ARG A 4 -4.21 12.22 -21.55
N LEU A 5 -3.07 12.23 -20.85
CA LEU A 5 -2.93 11.64 -19.51
C LEU A 5 -3.47 12.58 -18.40
N ALA A 6 -3.69 13.86 -18.72
CA ALA A 6 -4.21 14.85 -17.79
C ALA A 6 -5.74 14.75 -17.61
N THR A 7 -6.46 14.33 -18.66
CA THR A 7 -7.93 14.26 -18.67
C THR A 7 -8.51 12.91 -18.22
N GLY A 8 -7.80 11.80 -18.39
CA GLY A 8 -8.33 10.47 -18.04
C GLY A 8 -8.10 10.02 -16.58
N ALA A 9 -7.04 10.53 -15.95
CA ALA A 9 -6.70 10.27 -14.56
C ALA A 9 -5.93 11.47 -14.00
N PRO A 10 -6.63 12.45 -13.39
CA PRO A 10 -6.00 13.59 -12.73
C PRO A 10 -5.02 13.15 -11.64
N ARG A 11 -4.01 13.97 -11.33
CA ARG A 11 -3.13 13.74 -10.17
C ARG A 11 -3.98 13.71 -8.89
N GLY A 12 -3.68 12.80 -7.96
CA GLY A 12 -4.50 12.57 -6.77
C GLY A 12 -5.79 11.76 -6.98
N SER A 13 -6.18 11.44 -8.23
CA SER A 13 -7.38 10.64 -8.50
C SER A 13 -7.23 9.19 -8.01
N PHE A 14 -8.36 8.59 -7.60
CA PHE A 14 -8.44 7.18 -7.21
C PHE A 14 -7.92 6.24 -8.30
N ARG A 15 -8.14 6.57 -9.58
CA ARG A 15 -7.66 5.78 -10.72
C ARG A 15 -6.13 5.71 -10.78
N ARG A 16 -5.43 6.83 -10.60
CA ARG A 16 -3.95 6.82 -10.52
C ARG A 16 -3.45 6.11 -9.28
N PHE A 17 -4.16 6.25 -8.16
CA PHE A 17 -3.81 5.55 -6.93
C PHE A 17 -3.91 4.04 -7.12
N ILE A 18 -5.01 3.52 -7.69
CA ILE A 18 -5.15 2.08 -7.96
C ILE A 18 -4.11 1.61 -8.97
N LEU A 19 -3.84 2.34 -10.04
CA LEU A 19 -2.86 1.90 -11.05
C LEU A 19 -1.45 1.77 -10.47
N VAL A 20 -0.99 2.78 -9.73
CA VAL A 20 0.32 2.75 -9.06
C VAL A 20 0.31 1.74 -7.90
N GLY A 21 -0.80 1.68 -7.15
CA GLY A 21 -1.03 0.73 -6.08
C GLY A 21 -0.95 -0.71 -6.55
N ALA A 22 -1.58 -1.06 -7.68
CA ALA A 22 -1.54 -2.39 -8.27
C ALA A 22 -0.13 -2.81 -8.67
N PHE A 23 0.66 -1.88 -9.23
CA PHE A 23 2.08 -2.13 -9.50
C PHE A 23 2.86 -2.41 -8.21
N ASN A 24 2.69 -1.58 -7.18
CA ASN A 24 3.34 -1.78 -5.88
C ASN A 24 2.90 -3.07 -5.21
N SER A 25 1.62 -3.42 -5.29
CA SER A 25 1.05 -4.66 -4.78
C SER A 25 1.62 -5.89 -5.47
N LEU A 26 1.88 -5.82 -6.78
CA LEU A 26 2.53 -6.90 -7.51
C LEU A 26 3.98 -7.08 -7.03
N VAL A 27 4.72 -5.99 -6.89
CA VAL A 27 6.09 -6.03 -6.35
C VAL A 27 6.09 -6.62 -4.93
N PHE A 28 5.18 -6.17 -4.06
CA PHE A 28 5.02 -6.70 -2.72
C PHE A 28 4.68 -8.19 -2.73
N TYR A 29 3.77 -8.63 -3.60
CA TYR A 29 3.43 -10.05 -3.74
C TYR A 29 4.66 -10.90 -4.09
N LEU A 30 5.51 -10.45 -5.02
CA LEU A 30 6.72 -11.17 -5.40
C LEU A 30 7.71 -11.27 -4.23
N PHE A 31 7.93 -10.18 -3.49
CA PHE A 31 8.77 -10.21 -2.29
C PHE A 31 8.21 -11.12 -1.21
N TRP A 32 6.91 -11.01 -0.91
CA TRP A 32 6.23 -11.84 0.07
C TRP A 32 6.35 -13.33 -0.29
N ARG A 33 6.12 -13.70 -1.56
CA ARG A 33 6.30 -15.08 -2.03
C ARG A 33 7.74 -15.57 -1.85
N GLY A 34 8.74 -14.74 -2.15
CA GLY A 34 10.15 -15.07 -1.90
C GLY A 34 10.46 -15.25 -0.41
N PHE A 35 9.90 -14.39 0.45
CA PHE A 35 10.11 -14.47 1.90
C PHE A 35 9.40 -15.66 2.54
N ILE A 36 8.22 -16.06 2.05
CA ILE A 36 7.55 -17.29 2.51
C ILE A 36 8.46 -18.51 2.35
N GLU A 37 9.13 -18.61 1.20
CA GLU A 37 10.09 -19.70 0.96
C GLU A 37 11.32 -19.58 1.87
N ALA A 38 11.91 -18.38 1.95
CA ALA A 38 13.11 -18.12 2.73
C ALA A 38 12.91 -18.32 4.25
N PHE A 39 11.71 -18.04 4.75
CA PHE A 39 11.36 -18.15 6.18
C PHE A 39 10.56 -19.40 6.52
N SER A 40 10.46 -20.37 5.59
CA SER A 40 9.73 -21.63 5.79
C SER A 40 10.14 -22.41 7.04
N ASN A 41 11.40 -22.28 7.46
CA ASN A 41 11.96 -22.96 8.64
C ASN A 41 11.83 -22.17 9.95
N LEU A 42 11.29 -20.95 9.92
CA LEU A 42 11.14 -20.10 11.10
C LEU A 42 9.75 -20.26 11.71
N GLU A 43 9.69 -20.24 13.04
CA GLU A 43 8.41 -20.11 13.74
C GLU A 43 7.75 -18.78 13.33
N ARG A 44 6.48 -18.85 12.89
CA ARG A 44 5.75 -17.72 12.31
C ARG A 44 6.42 -17.08 11.09
N GLY A 45 7.15 -17.88 10.29
CA GLY A 45 7.80 -17.41 9.06
C GLY A 45 6.85 -16.67 8.10
N GLY A 46 5.58 -17.08 8.04
CA GLY A 46 4.55 -16.39 7.26
C GLY A 46 4.27 -14.96 7.72
N THR A 47 4.18 -14.74 9.04
CA THR A 47 3.98 -13.41 9.64
C THR A 47 5.19 -12.52 9.41
N TRP A 48 6.41 -13.06 9.56
CA TRP A 48 7.65 -12.33 9.27
C TRP A 48 7.78 -11.95 7.79
N ALA A 49 7.45 -12.89 6.89
CA ALA A 49 7.41 -12.64 5.45
C ALA A 49 6.44 -11.50 5.10
N TRP A 50 5.26 -11.49 5.73
CA TRP A 50 4.28 -10.42 5.57
C TRP A 50 4.80 -9.07 6.08
N ALA A 51 5.26 -9.01 7.34
CA ALA A 51 5.69 -7.76 7.96
C ALA A 51 6.88 -7.13 7.23
N ILE A 52 7.90 -7.93 6.88
CA ILE A 52 9.08 -7.44 6.15
C ILE A 52 8.69 -7.00 4.73
N GLY A 53 7.87 -7.80 4.04
CA GLY A 53 7.38 -7.43 2.72
C GLY A 53 6.54 -6.16 2.75
N TRP A 54 5.72 -5.95 3.79
CA TRP A 54 4.93 -4.74 3.96
C TRP A 54 5.81 -3.50 4.19
N ILE A 55 6.87 -3.61 4.99
CA ILE A 55 7.83 -2.50 5.21
C ILE A 55 8.50 -2.10 3.90
N ILE A 56 9.03 -3.07 3.16
CA ILE A 56 9.68 -2.82 1.87
C ILE A 56 8.68 -2.26 0.85
N GLY A 57 7.49 -2.86 0.79
CA GLY A 57 6.39 -2.42 -0.07
C GLY A 57 5.95 -0.99 0.25
N SER A 58 5.83 -0.62 1.52
CA SER A 58 5.48 0.73 1.97
C SER A 58 6.54 1.76 1.57
N PHE A 59 7.83 1.40 1.65
CA PHE A 59 8.91 2.26 1.21
C PHE A 59 8.81 2.51 -0.30
N ILE A 60 8.69 1.45 -1.11
CA ILE A 60 8.52 1.55 -2.57
C ILE A 60 7.26 2.35 -2.93
N ALA A 61 6.16 2.08 -2.22
CA ALA A 61 4.88 2.76 -2.40
C ALA A 61 4.99 4.26 -2.11
N HIS A 62 5.75 4.65 -1.08
CA HIS A 62 6.00 6.06 -0.79
C HIS A 62 6.65 6.76 -1.99
N PHE A 63 7.73 6.21 -2.55
CA PHE A 63 8.43 6.84 -3.68
C PHE A 63 7.58 6.87 -4.95
N THR A 64 6.90 5.77 -5.27
CA THR A 64 6.07 5.67 -6.49
C THR A 64 4.84 6.56 -6.40
N HIS A 65 4.11 6.55 -5.28
CA HIS A 65 2.96 7.45 -5.12
C HIS A 65 3.39 8.91 -5.04
N ARG A 66 4.52 9.21 -4.41
CA ARG A 66 5.06 10.57 -4.41
C ARG A 66 5.42 11.06 -5.81
N HIS A 67 6.09 10.24 -6.60
CA HIS A 67 6.59 10.67 -7.90
C HIS A 67 5.49 10.65 -8.99
N TRP A 68 4.58 9.67 -8.94
CA TRP A 68 3.61 9.43 -10.01
C TRP A 68 2.15 9.74 -9.65
N THR A 69 1.75 9.63 -8.37
CA THR A 69 0.35 9.82 -7.94
C THR A 69 0.08 11.23 -7.39
N PHE A 70 0.96 11.75 -6.55
CA PHE A 70 0.82 13.05 -5.89
C PHE A 70 1.82 14.06 -6.46
N ASP A 71 1.52 15.36 -6.35
CA ASP A 71 2.35 16.44 -6.88
C ASP A 71 3.37 16.91 -5.82
N ASP A 72 4.62 17.20 -6.22
CA ASP A 72 5.72 17.61 -5.32
C ASP A 72 5.56 19.05 -4.77
N ARG A 73 4.42 19.70 -5.02
CA ARG A 73 4.14 21.10 -4.63
C ARG A 73 3.88 21.31 -3.13
N ARG A 74 3.64 20.26 -2.33
CA ARG A 74 3.53 20.36 -0.86
C ARG A 74 4.83 20.00 -0.16
N HIS A 75 5.21 20.78 0.86
CA HIS A 75 6.43 20.60 1.64
C HIS A 75 6.61 19.15 2.15
N ILE A 76 7.73 18.53 1.78
CA ILE A 76 8.14 17.14 2.10
C ILE A 76 7.88 16.76 3.56
N ALA A 77 8.27 17.60 4.52
CA ALA A 77 8.28 17.22 5.92
C ALA A 77 6.88 16.95 6.50
N LYS A 78 5.85 17.70 6.07
CA LYS A 78 4.49 17.58 6.61
C LYS A 78 3.73 16.39 6.04
N THR A 79 3.89 16.10 4.74
CA THR A 79 3.24 14.96 4.09
C THR A 79 3.91 13.63 4.46
N THR A 80 5.23 13.63 4.61
CA THR A 80 6.00 12.41 4.93
C THR A 80 5.67 11.86 6.32
N MET A 81 5.52 12.70 7.33
CA MET A 81 5.17 12.24 8.69
C MET A 81 3.77 11.61 8.74
N GLY A 82 2.77 12.25 8.11
CA GLY A 82 1.42 11.72 8.03
C GLY A 82 1.35 10.39 7.26
N THR A 83 2.08 10.28 6.15
CA THR A 83 2.17 9.03 5.37
C THR A 83 2.82 7.90 6.17
N TYR A 84 3.90 8.15 6.89
CA TYR A 84 4.53 7.11 7.72
C TYR A 84 3.63 6.65 8.88
N LEU A 85 2.86 7.55 9.50
CA LEU A 85 1.88 7.16 10.52
C LEU A 85 0.81 6.23 9.93
N VAL A 86 0.28 6.56 8.74
CA VAL A 86 -0.67 5.69 8.05
C VAL A 86 -0.05 4.31 7.75
N TYR A 87 1.18 4.27 7.24
CA TYR A 87 1.84 2.99 6.95
C TYR A 87 2.20 2.17 8.18
N ILE A 88 2.52 2.79 9.32
CA ILE A 88 2.75 2.08 10.59
C ILE A 88 1.44 1.45 11.08
N LEU A 89 0.34 2.21 11.03
CA LEU A 89 -0.99 1.68 11.37
C LEU A 89 -1.39 0.55 10.42
N GLY A 90 -1.14 0.74 9.12
CA GLY A 90 -1.34 -0.26 8.08
C GLY A 90 -0.52 -1.52 8.33
N LEU A 91 0.75 -1.40 8.72
CA LEU A 91 1.61 -2.54 9.04
C LEU A 91 1.04 -3.34 10.22
N LEU A 92 0.77 -2.67 11.34
CA LEU A 92 0.29 -3.35 12.54
C LEU A 92 -1.06 -4.01 12.31
N GLY A 93 -2.01 -3.27 11.74
CA GLY A 93 -3.34 -3.80 11.51
C GLY A 93 -3.39 -4.86 10.40
N SER A 94 -2.62 -4.70 9.32
CA SER A 94 -2.56 -5.71 8.25
C SER A 94 -1.91 -7.00 8.71
N THR A 95 -0.89 -6.93 9.57
CA THR A 95 -0.24 -8.13 10.12
C THR A 95 -1.21 -8.91 11.02
N VAL A 96 -1.97 -8.21 11.89
CA VAL A 96 -3.01 -8.85 12.71
C VAL A 96 -4.12 -9.46 11.83
N THR A 97 -4.54 -8.73 10.80
CA THR A 97 -5.57 -9.22 9.86
C THR A 97 -5.08 -10.44 9.08
N TYR A 98 -3.83 -10.44 8.63
CA TYR A 98 -3.18 -11.53 7.93
C TYR A 98 -3.13 -12.78 8.80
N ASP A 99 -2.63 -12.67 10.03
CA ASP A 99 -2.57 -13.80 10.97
C ASP A 99 -3.97 -14.33 11.30
N PHE A 100 -4.96 -13.45 11.46
CA PHE A 100 -6.34 -13.87 11.68
C PHE A 100 -6.93 -14.63 10.48
N LEU A 101 -6.67 -14.16 9.25
CA LEU A 101 -7.15 -14.82 8.04
C LEU A 101 -6.46 -16.16 7.77
N LEU A 102 -5.21 -16.34 8.20
CA LEU A 102 -4.53 -17.65 8.17
C LEU A 102 -5.23 -18.71 9.02
N LEU A 103 -6.00 -18.30 10.05
CA LEU A 103 -6.79 -19.22 10.87
C LEU A 103 -8.12 -19.62 10.20
N LEU A 104 -8.58 -18.86 9.22
CA LEU A 104 -9.88 -19.03 8.58
C LEU A 104 -9.80 -19.60 7.17
N LEU A 105 -8.67 -19.42 6.49
CA LEU A 105 -8.50 -19.74 5.08
C LEU A 105 -7.25 -20.59 4.86
N ASP A 106 -7.41 -21.70 4.14
CA ASP A 106 -6.30 -22.60 3.79
C ASP A 106 -5.45 -22.10 2.61
N SER A 107 -5.86 -21.02 1.95
CA SER A 107 -5.17 -20.49 0.77
C SER A 107 -4.42 -19.20 1.08
N LEU A 108 -3.09 -19.30 1.12
CA LEU A 108 -2.18 -18.16 1.34
C LEU A 108 -2.39 -17.03 0.32
N ASN A 109 -2.71 -17.37 -0.93
CA ASN A 109 -2.94 -16.35 -1.96
C ASN A 109 -4.25 -15.58 -1.71
N LEU A 110 -5.31 -16.24 -1.21
CA LEU A 110 -6.55 -15.56 -0.84
C LEU A 110 -6.34 -14.69 0.39
N VAL A 111 -5.60 -15.17 1.40
CA VAL A 111 -5.22 -14.38 2.58
C VAL A 111 -4.48 -13.12 2.17
N PHE A 112 -3.50 -13.25 1.26
CA PHE A 112 -2.77 -12.11 0.70
C PHE A 112 -3.72 -11.11 0.04
N LEU A 113 -4.55 -11.58 -0.90
CA LEU A 113 -5.43 -10.71 -1.70
C LEU A 113 -6.46 -9.98 -0.83
N ILE A 114 -7.08 -10.67 0.14
CA ILE A 114 -8.08 -10.06 1.03
C ILE A 114 -7.41 -9.04 1.94
N THR A 115 -6.29 -9.38 2.59
CA THR A 115 -5.57 -8.46 3.48
C THR A 115 -5.12 -7.22 2.71
N LEU A 116 -4.52 -7.42 1.53
CA LEU A 116 -4.08 -6.34 0.66
C LEU A 116 -5.24 -5.44 0.23
N SER A 117 -6.39 -6.01 -0.12
CA SER A 117 -7.54 -5.25 -0.61
C SER A 117 -8.16 -4.37 0.48
N ILE A 118 -8.32 -4.93 1.69
CA ILE A 118 -8.85 -4.20 2.85
C ILE A 118 -7.90 -3.05 3.22
N TRP A 119 -6.62 -3.36 3.41
CA TRP A 119 -5.67 -2.36 3.88
C TRP A 119 -5.24 -1.36 2.80
N GLY A 120 -5.15 -1.79 1.54
CA GLY A 120 -4.92 -0.88 0.43
C GLY A 120 -6.04 0.15 0.25
N PHE A 121 -7.29 -0.23 0.53
CA PHE A 121 -8.42 0.71 0.54
C PHE A 121 -8.36 1.67 1.74
N ILE A 122 -8.04 1.16 2.93
CA ILE A 122 -7.88 1.98 4.15
C ILE A 122 -6.75 3.00 3.96
N ASP A 123 -5.59 2.57 3.45
CA ASP A 123 -4.44 3.42 3.18
C ASP A 123 -4.80 4.51 2.17
N TRP A 124 -5.50 4.15 1.09
CA TRP A 124 -6.00 5.15 0.13
C TRP A 124 -6.86 6.21 0.81
N TRP A 125 -7.84 5.79 1.61
CA TRP A 125 -8.78 6.68 2.25
C TRP A 125 -8.09 7.60 3.26
N LEU A 126 -7.19 7.05 4.10
CA LEU A 126 -6.41 7.80 5.08
C LEU A 126 -5.45 8.79 4.40
N LEU A 127 -4.72 8.36 3.38
CA LEU A 127 -3.83 9.25 2.63
C LEU A 127 -4.63 10.37 1.96
N ARG A 128 -5.76 10.06 1.33
CA ARG A 128 -6.61 11.06 0.67
C ARG A 128 -7.18 12.09 1.64
N LYS A 129 -7.80 11.64 2.74
CA LYS A 129 -8.53 12.50 3.66
C LYS A 129 -7.63 13.18 4.69
N LEU A 130 -6.62 12.50 5.22
CA LEU A 130 -5.78 13.04 6.31
C LEU A 130 -4.50 13.70 5.81
N VAL A 131 -3.86 13.15 4.77
CA VAL A 131 -2.53 13.61 4.33
C VAL A 131 -2.63 14.61 3.19
N PHE A 132 -3.42 14.30 2.17
CA PHE A 132 -3.53 15.14 0.98
C PHE A 132 -4.71 16.10 1.02
N LEU A 133 -5.69 15.89 1.92
CA LEU A 133 -6.87 16.76 2.12
C LEU A 133 -7.59 17.08 0.79
N TYR A 134 -7.73 16.10 -0.10
CA TYR A 134 -8.47 16.29 -1.36
C TYR A 134 -9.98 16.28 -1.03
N SER A 135 -10.65 17.43 -1.14
CA SER A 135 -12.12 17.52 -1.12
C SER A 135 -12.65 17.34 -2.54
N ASP A 136 -13.85 16.78 -2.67
CA ASP A 136 -14.54 16.57 -3.96
C ASP A 136 -15.02 17.91 -4.58
N GLU A 137 -14.64 19.06 -4.02
CA GLU A 137 -15.05 20.40 -4.44
C GLU A 137 -14.11 21.03 -5.50
N GLU A 138 -12.99 20.37 -5.83
CA GLU A 138 -11.99 20.84 -6.81
C GLU A 138 -11.76 19.85 -7.99
N GLU A 139 -12.78 19.09 -8.38
CA GLU A 139 -12.85 18.41 -9.71
C GLU A 139 -13.82 19.15 -10.65
#